data_AF-A0A1Y2A857-F1
#
_entry.id   AF-A0A1Y2A857-F1
#
_cell.length_a   1.000
_cell.length_b   1.000
_cell.length_c   1.000
_cell.angle_alpha   90.00
_cell.angle_beta   90.00
_cell.angle_gamma   90.00
#
_symmetry.space_group_name_H-M   'P 1'
#
loop_
_entity.id
_entity.type
_entity.pdbx_description
1 polymer ?
#
loop_
_entity_poly.entity_id
_entity_poly.type
_entity_poly.pdbx_seq_one_letter_code
_entity_poly.pdbx_strand_id
1 'polypeptide(L)'
;MQTGWTLETVTSIQLDAKVGRSVQARVVSTPEVALWLGLLLLPLPRHDYLGCWTDADQRSLPSNNEASNSMTAEYCQQYCSANCYDLFGTEDGNECWCSGSISTAGRVANVDESECSTACNGNTAEVGGGVGRVNSWQRSPLTIDPFQGYQGCYMDHDDPGRTLGSFFADSSDMTVEKCADICLD
;
A
#
# COMPACT_ATOMS: atom_id res chain seq x y z
N MET A 1 8.84 29.76 31.41
CA MET A 1 10.30 29.48 31.38
C MET A 1 10.46 27.98 31.25
N GLN A 2 11.19 27.54 30.22
CA GLN A 2 11.43 26.12 29.89
C GLN A 2 12.25 25.40 30.97
N THR A 3 12.05 24.07 31.04
CA THR A 3 13.03 22.96 31.23
C THR A 3 12.24 21.78 31.83
N GLY A 4 12.29 20.53 31.39
CA GLY A 4 12.97 19.83 30.30
C GLY A 4 12.32 18.44 30.22
N TRP A 5 12.23 17.86 29.04
CA TRP A 5 11.74 16.49 28.86
C TRP A 5 12.91 15.53 29.13
N THR A 6 12.78 14.68 30.14
CA THR A 6 13.69 13.55 30.35
C THR A 6 13.29 12.43 29.41
N LEU A 7 14.18 12.07 28.49
CA LEU A 7 14.18 10.77 27.82
C LEU A 7 14.42 9.69 28.88
N GLU A 8 13.34 9.15 29.44
CA GLU A 8 13.42 7.88 30.15
C GLU A 8 13.51 6.78 29.08
N THR A 9 14.73 6.32 28.90
CA THR A 9 15.10 5.07 28.24
C THR A 9 14.13 3.95 28.63
N VAL A 10 13.53 3.31 27.63
CA VAL A 10 12.81 2.04 27.76
C VAL A 10 13.73 1.04 28.46
N THR A 11 13.47 0.77 29.74
CA THR A 11 14.41 0.08 30.64
C THR A 11 14.18 -1.41 30.79
N SER A 12 13.16 -2.01 30.18
CA SER A 12 13.17 -3.47 30.00
C SER A 12 12.15 -3.94 28.96
N ILE A 13 12.59 -4.82 28.06
CA ILE A 13 11.73 -5.74 27.32
C ILE A 13 11.65 -7.00 28.18
N GLN A 14 10.55 -7.20 28.90
CA GLN A 14 10.31 -8.49 29.55
C GLN A 14 9.82 -9.47 28.47
N LEU A 15 10.73 -10.34 28.02
CA LEU A 15 10.41 -11.46 27.13
C LEU A 15 9.96 -12.65 27.99
N ASP A 16 8.67 -12.77 28.29
CA ASP A 16 8.13 -14.04 28.78
C ASP A 16 8.00 -15.01 27.61
N ALA A 17 9.11 -15.71 27.32
CA ALA A 17 9.15 -16.78 26.35
C ALA A 17 8.33 -17.99 26.86
N LYS A 18 7.05 -18.05 26.49
CA LYS A 18 6.34 -19.33 26.39
C LYS A 18 6.35 -19.80 24.94
N VAL A 19 7.03 -20.92 24.73
CA VAL A 19 7.22 -21.59 23.44
C VAL A 19 5.88 -21.82 22.75
N GLY A 20 5.73 -21.31 21.52
CA GLY A 20 4.70 -21.76 20.57
C GLY A 20 3.52 -20.84 20.24
N ARG A 21 3.54 -19.55 20.59
CA ARG A 21 2.50 -18.60 20.13
C ARG A 21 3.13 -17.32 19.59
N SER A 22 2.62 -16.82 18.47
CA SER A 22 3.01 -15.55 17.86
C SER A 22 2.94 -14.43 18.91
N VAL A 23 4.06 -13.74 19.13
CA VAL A 23 4.12 -12.58 20.05
C VAL A 23 3.38 -11.43 19.37
N GLN A 24 2.18 -11.09 19.85
CA GLN A 24 1.55 -9.83 19.48
C GLN A 24 2.00 -8.75 20.47
N ALA A 25 2.77 -7.79 19.98
CA ALA A 25 3.07 -6.57 20.72
C ALA A 25 1.80 -5.71 20.75
N ARG A 26 1.17 -5.57 21.92
CA ARG A 26 0.03 -4.68 22.08
C ARG A 26 0.55 -3.29 22.45
N VAL A 27 0.56 -2.38 21.49
CA VAL A 27 0.84 -0.96 21.73
C VAL A 27 -0.35 -0.39 22.50
N VAL A 28 -0.11 0.05 23.73
CA VAL A 28 -1.11 0.77 24.54
C VAL A 28 -0.84 2.26 24.35
N SER A 29 -1.57 2.90 23.44
CA SER A 29 -1.56 4.36 23.25
C SER A 29 -2.88 4.97 23.72
N THR A 30 -2.83 6.21 24.21
CA THR A 30 -4.03 6.99 24.56
C THR A 30 -4.71 7.51 23.29
N PRO A 31 -6.05 7.67 23.28
CA PRO A 31 -6.83 8.01 22.08
C PRO A 31 -6.41 9.32 21.41
N GLU A 32 -5.77 10.23 22.15
CA GLU A 32 -5.29 11.52 21.62
C GLU A 32 -4.06 11.38 20.71
N VAL A 33 -3.22 10.34 20.89
CA VAL A 33 -2.02 10.12 20.06
C VAL A 33 -2.34 9.33 18.79
N ALA A 34 -3.43 8.55 18.79
CA ALA A 34 -3.88 7.76 17.64
C ALA A 34 -4.33 8.63 16.45
N LEU A 35 -4.86 9.84 16.71
CA LEU A 35 -5.34 10.75 15.66
C LEU A 35 -4.22 11.51 14.95
N TRP A 36 -3.06 11.70 15.58
CA TRP A 36 -1.89 12.36 14.97
C TRP A 36 -0.93 11.38 14.30
N LEU A 37 -0.93 10.11 14.72
CA LEU A 37 -0.13 9.03 14.11
C LEU A 37 -0.92 8.20 13.08
N GLY A 38 -2.25 8.27 13.07
CA GLY A 38 -3.12 7.42 12.25
C GLY A 38 -3.06 7.67 10.74
N LEU A 39 -2.68 8.88 10.31
CA LEU A 39 -2.51 9.18 8.88
C LEU A 39 -1.22 8.58 8.29
N LEU A 40 -0.29 8.14 9.15
CA LEU A 40 0.98 7.52 8.75
C LEU A 40 1.00 5.99 8.96
N LEU A 41 -0.08 5.40 9.47
CA LEU A 41 -0.16 4.00 9.89
C LEU A 41 -1.36 3.24 9.27
N LEU A 42 -1.94 3.72 8.17
CA LEU A 42 -2.69 2.80 7.32
C LEU A 42 -1.67 1.77 6.82
N PRO A 43 -1.84 0.47 7.11
CA PRO A 43 -0.97 -0.54 6.53
C PRO A 43 -1.09 -0.38 5.03
N LEU A 44 0.02 0.01 4.38
CA LEU A 44 0.04 0.10 2.93
C LEU A 44 -0.48 -1.22 2.36
N PRO A 45 -1.34 -1.18 1.33
CA PRO A 45 -1.89 -2.39 0.75
C PRO A 45 -0.73 -3.33 0.44
N ARG A 46 -0.78 -4.54 0.96
CA ARG A 46 0.28 -5.52 0.70
C ARG A 46 0.43 -5.67 -0.82
N HIS A 47 1.65 -5.76 -1.29
CA HIS A 47 1.94 -5.89 -2.70
C HIS A 47 2.82 -7.11 -2.93
N ASP A 48 2.46 -7.89 -3.95
CA ASP A 48 3.18 -9.09 -4.36
C ASP A 48 4.14 -8.71 -5.47
N TYR A 49 5.43 -9.04 -5.28
CA TYR A 49 6.44 -8.81 -6.30
C TYR A 49 6.24 -9.78 -7.47
N LEU A 50 6.18 -9.25 -8.68
CA LEU A 50 5.96 -10.01 -9.90
C LEU A 50 7.27 -10.26 -10.69
N GLY A 51 8.33 -9.52 -10.39
CA GLY A 51 9.65 -9.68 -11.00
C GLY A 51 10.16 -8.44 -11.73
N CYS A 52 11.38 -8.58 -12.25
CA CYS A 52 12.09 -7.62 -13.08
C CYS A 52 11.77 -7.83 -14.57
N TRP A 53 11.37 -6.79 -15.29
CA TRP A 53 10.95 -6.87 -16.70
C TRP A 53 11.74 -5.93 -17.59
N THR A 54 12.01 -6.35 -18.82
CA THR A 54 12.54 -5.44 -19.85
C THR A 54 11.54 -4.34 -20.19
N ASP A 55 12.01 -3.10 -20.26
CA ASP A 55 11.19 -1.92 -20.49
C ASP A 55 11.88 -0.95 -21.46
N ALA A 56 11.98 -1.33 -22.73
CA ALA A 56 12.72 -0.57 -23.75
C ALA A 56 11.78 0.01 -24.81
N ASP A 57 11.96 -0.36 -26.08
CA ASP A 57 11.07 0.06 -27.19
C ASP A 57 9.60 -0.32 -26.94
N GLN A 58 9.37 -1.40 -26.19
CA GLN A 58 8.06 -1.78 -25.68
C GLN A 58 8.05 -1.68 -24.15
N ARG A 59 7.07 -0.96 -23.62
CA ARG A 59 6.81 -0.83 -22.18
C ARG A 59 6.09 -2.07 -21.65
N SER A 60 6.59 -2.60 -20.56
CA SER A 60 6.02 -3.67 -19.74
C SER A 60 4.76 -3.20 -18.99
N LEU A 61 4.74 -1.94 -18.54
CA LEU A 61 3.60 -1.29 -17.88
C LEU A 61 3.19 0.00 -18.63
N PRO A 62 2.43 -0.12 -19.75
CA PRO A 62 2.29 0.96 -20.73
C PRO A 62 1.19 2.00 -20.43
N SER A 63 0.45 1.90 -19.33
CA SER A 63 -0.84 2.61 -19.21
C SER A 63 -0.74 4.02 -18.64
N ASN A 64 0.08 4.22 -17.61
CA ASN A 64 0.31 5.55 -17.03
C ASN A 64 1.72 5.63 -16.39
N ASN A 65 2.25 6.83 -16.20
CA ASN A 65 3.55 7.04 -15.57
C ASN A 65 3.69 8.40 -14.89
N GLU A 66 4.66 8.49 -13.99
CA GLU A 66 5.11 9.74 -13.35
C GLU A 66 6.59 9.63 -12.99
N ALA A 67 7.30 10.75 -12.90
CA ALA A 67 8.68 10.79 -12.46
C ALA A 67 8.84 11.67 -11.21
N SER A 68 9.63 11.22 -10.23
CA SER A 68 9.88 11.93 -8.99
C SER A 68 11.28 11.68 -8.44
N ASN A 69 11.91 12.73 -7.92
CA ASN A 69 13.16 12.58 -7.17
C ASN A 69 12.95 11.95 -5.79
N SER A 70 11.71 11.86 -5.32
CA SER A 70 11.34 11.21 -4.07
C SER A 70 10.71 9.83 -4.32
N MET A 71 11.02 9.19 -5.45
CA MET A 71 10.44 7.90 -5.82
C MET A 71 10.75 6.81 -4.78
N THR A 72 9.72 6.08 -4.37
CA THR A 72 9.78 4.83 -3.59
C THR A 72 8.77 3.86 -4.20
N ALA A 73 8.86 2.57 -3.85
CA ALA A 73 7.86 1.59 -4.30
C ALA A 73 6.46 1.97 -3.79
N GLU A 74 6.36 2.49 -2.56
CA GLU A 74 5.10 2.91 -1.93
C GLU A 74 4.54 4.17 -2.58
N TYR A 75 5.39 5.12 -2.95
CA TYR A 75 4.96 6.30 -3.72
C TYR A 75 4.35 5.86 -5.05
N CYS A 76 5.04 4.96 -5.77
CA CYS A 76 4.55 4.48 -7.06
C CYS A 76 3.25 3.68 -6.92
N GLN A 77 3.16 2.84 -5.89
CA GLN A 77 1.93 2.12 -5.56
C GLN A 77 0.75 3.08 -5.36
N GLN A 78 0.92 4.10 -4.52
CA GLN A 78 -0.13 5.09 -4.24
C GLN A 78 -0.56 5.82 -5.50
N TYR A 79 0.41 6.25 -6.32
CA TYR A 79 0.14 6.91 -7.59
C TYR A 79 -0.68 6.01 -8.53
N CYS A 80 -0.28 4.75 -8.74
CA CYS A 80 -1.00 3.84 -9.63
C CYS A 80 -2.38 3.46 -9.09
N SER A 81 -2.50 3.27 -7.77
CA SER A 81 -3.78 2.95 -7.12
C SER A 81 -4.78 4.11 -7.24
N ALA A 82 -4.33 5.35 -7.01
CA ALA A 82 -5.15 6.55 -7.19
C ALA A 82 -5.61 6.77 -8.65
N ASN A 83 -4.95 6.10 -9.61
CA ASN A 83 -5.31 6.12 -11.03
C ASN A 83 -5.96 4.80 -11.50
N CYS A 84 -6.49 4.00 -10.57
CA CYS A 84 -7.22 2.76 -10.84
C CYS A 84 -6.41 1.66 -11.58
N TYR A 85 -5.10 1.57 -11.31
CA TYR A 85 -4.25 0.49 -11.81
C TYR A 85 -3.84 -0.47 -10.69
N ASP A 86 -3.95 -1.77 -10.96
CA ASP A 86 -3.59 -2.82 -9.99
C ASP A 86 -2.10 -3.21 -10.04
N LEU A 87 -1.40 -2.91 -11.13
CA LEU A 87 0.05 -3.11 -11.25
C LEU A 87 0.77 -1.77 -11.24
N PHE A 88 1.90 -1.77 -10.55
CA PHE A 88 2.84 -0.66 -10.50
C PHE A 88 4.27 -1.17 -10.64
N GLY A 89 5.18 -0.29 -11.03
CA GLY A 89 6.59 -0.63 -11.12
C GLY A 89 7.51 0.58 -11.17
N THR A 90 8.74 0.38 -10.71
CA THR A 90 9.77 1.43 -10.64
C THR A 90 10.83 1.20 -11.72
N GLU A 91 11.25 2.28 -12.38
CA GLU A 91 12.33 2.29 -13.39
C GLU A 91 13.36 3.40 -13.07
N ASP A 92 14.63 3.09 -13.31
CA ASP A 92 15.80 3.98 -13.16
C ASP A 92 15.90 4.79 -11.84
N GLY A 93 15.24 4.31 -10.79
CA GLY A 93 15.24 4.93 -9.46
C GLY A 93 14.34 6.17 -9.32
N ASN A 94 13.79 6.73 -10.40
CA ASN A 94 12.98 7.94 -10.35
C ASN A 94 11.64 7.84 -11.10
N GLU A 95 11.39 6.78 -11.84
CA GLU A 95 10.18 6.63 -12.66
C GLU A 95 9.23 5.61 -12.02
N CYS A 96 7.93 5.89 -12.17
CA CYS A 96 6.83 5.02 -11.80
C CYS A 96 5.99 4.71 -13.03
N TRP A 97 5.64 3.44 -13.20
CA TRP A 97 4.84 2.94 -14.30
C TRP A 97 3.64 2.15 -13.79
N CYS A 98 2.49 2.31 -14.44
CA CYS A 98 1.23 1.69 -14.06
C CYS A 98 0.63 0.90 -15.22
N SER A 99 -0.03 -0.22 -14.91
CA SER A 99 -0.91 -0.89 -15.87
C SER A 99 -1.95 -1.77 -15.19
N GLY A 100 -2.95 -2.22 -15.95
CA GLY A 100 -3.86 -3.27 -15.50
C GLY A 100 -3.27 -4.68 -15.66
N SER A 101 -2.23 -4.84 -16.47
CA SER A 101 -1.58 -6.12 -16.75
C SER A 101 -0.17 -5.93 -17.29
N ILE A 102 0.72 -6.89 -17.09
CA ILE A 102 2.00 -6.91 -17.79
C ILE A 102 1.74 -7.04 -19.30
N SER A 103 2.37 -6.14 -20.08
CA SER A 103 2.30 -6.14 -21.53
C SER A 103 2.81 -7.45 -22.13
N THR A 104 2.06 -8.01 -23.08
CA THR A 104 2.46 -9.18 -23.86
C THR A 104 3.10 -8.80 -25.20
N ALA A 105 3.44 -7.52 -25.38
CA ALA A 105 3.94 -7.01 -26.65
C ALA A 105 5.45 -7.25 -26.81
N GLY A 106 5.86 -7.59 -28.04
CA GLY A 106 7.26 -7.52 -28.45
C GLY A 106 8.20 -8.40 -27.63
N ARG A 107 9.31 -7.80 -27.17
CA ARG A 107 10.39 -8.47 -26.43
C ARG A 107 10.25 -8.35 -24.91
N VAL A 108 9.08 -7.96 -24.39
CA VAL A 108 8.84 -7.88 -22.95
C VAL A 108 9.08 -9.26 -22.33
N ALA A 109 10.08 -9.34 -21.46
CA ALA A 109 10.49 -10.57 -20.80
C ALA A 109 10.86 -10.29 -19.35
N ASN A 110 10.59 -11.27 -18.49
CA ASN A 110 11.12 -11.30 -17.14
C ASN A 110 12.63 -11.64 -17.20
N VAL A 111 13.45 -10.88 -16.49
CA VAL A 111 14.92 -10.95 -16.53
C VAL A 111 15.49 -11.09 -15.12
N ASP A 112 16.82 -11.23 -15.04
CA ASP A 112 17.49 -11.41 -13.76
C ASP A 112 17.35 -10.15 -12.88
N GLU A 113 17.14 -10.35 -11.59
CA GLU A 113 16.99 -9.31 -10.57
C GLU A 113 18.19 -8.35 -10.52
N SER A 114 19.38 -8.81 -10.92
CA SER A 114 20.58 -7.98 -11.02
C SER A 114 20.47 -6.89 -12.09
N GLU A 115 19.55 -7.00 -13.05
CA GLU A 115 19.26 -5.96 -14.03
C GLU A 115 18.34 -4.86 -13.46
N CYS A 116 17.65 -5.13 -12.35
CA CYS A 116 16.74 -4.20 -11.67
C CYS A 116 17.26 -3.72 -10.30
N SER A 117 18.58 -3.57 -10.16
CA SER A 117 19.24 -3.23 -8.89
C SER A 117 19.52 -1.74 -8.67
N THR A 118 19.05 -0.84 -9.52
CA THR A 118 19.12 0.60 -9.27
C THR A 118 18.29 0.92 -8.02
N ALA A 119 18.82 1.75 -7.15
CA ALA A 119 18.11 2.12 -5.92
C ALA A 119 17.05 3.19 -6.20
N CYS A 120 15.92 3.15 -5.49
CA CYS A 120 14.95 4.25 -5.50
C CYS A 120 15.59 5.55 -4.98
N ASN A 121 15.31 6.68 -5.65
CA ASN A 121 15.86 7.98 -5.28
C ASN A 121 15.33 8.50 -3.94
N GLY A 122 14.07 8.20 -3.61
CA GLY A 122 13.44 8.56 -2.35
C GLY A 122 13.81 7.64 -1.18
N ASN A 123 14.23 6.39 -1.47
CA ASN A 123 14.69 5.44 -0.47
C ASN A 123 15.73 4.47 -1.05
N THR A 124 17.00 4.67 -0.72
CA THR A 124 18.09 3.85 -1.28
C THR A 124 18.14 2.41 -0.78
N ALA A 125 17.30 2.04 0.19
CA ALA A 125 17.13 0.66 0.63
C ALA A 125 16.16 -0.15 -0.25
N GLU A 126 15.44 0.51 -1.15
CA GLU A 126 14.48 -0.11 -2.06
C GLU A 126 15.02 -0.22 -3.49
N VAL A 127 14.48 -1.19 -4.22
CA VAL A 127 14.80 -1.41 -5.63
C VAL A 127 13.93 -0.54 -6.53
N GLY A 128 14.58 0.34 -7.29
CA GLY A 128 14.02 1.31 -8.22
C GLY A 128 14.07 0.87 -9.68
N GLY A 129 14.35 -0.40 -9.96
CA GLY A 129 14.42 -0.92 -11.33
C GLY A 129 15.82 -0.79 -11.90
N GLY A 130 15.93 -0.39 -13.16
CA GLY A 130 17.18 -0.07 -13.85
C GLY A 130 16.87 0.64 -15.16
N VAL A 131 17.90 1.11 -15.88
CA VAL A 131 17.70 1.76 -17.17
C VAL A 131 17.07 0.76 -18.15
N GLY A 132 15.83 1.01 -18.57
CA GLY A 132 15.07 0.09 -19.41
C GLY A 132 14.66 -1.21 -18.70
N ARG A 133 14.54 -1.18 -17.37
CA ARG A 133 14.24 -2.34 -16.52
C ARG A 133 13.27 -1.94 -15.41
N VAL A 134 12.08 -2.56 -15.40
CA VAL A 134 11.02 -2.27 -14.43
C VAL A 134 10.95 -3.37 -13.40
N ASN A 135 11.11 -3.03 -12.12
CA ASN A 135 10.61 -3.89 -11.05
C ASN A 135 9.11 -3.74 -10.97
N SER A 136 8.35 -4.84 -10.97
CA SER A 136 6.89 -4.79 -10.98
C SER A 136 6.27 -5.48 -9.78
N TRP A 137 5.16 -4.93 -9.32
CA TRP A 137 4.35 -5.48 -8.26
C TRP A 137 2.88 -5.40 -8.63
N GLN A 138 2.10 -6.30 -8.04
CA GLN A 138 0.65 -6.21 -8.05
C GLN A 138 0.18 -5.86 -6.65
N ARG A 139 -0.80 -4.97 -6.56
CA ARG A 139 -1.55 -4.76 -5.33
C ARG A 139 -2.20 -6.10 -4.95
N SER A 140 -1.81 -6.69 -3.82
CA SER A 140 -2.58 -7.79 -3.26
C SER A 140 -3.98 -7.22 -3.01
N PRO A 141 -5.05 -7.89 -3.48
CA PRO A 141 -6.38 -7.47 -3.06
C PRO A 141 -6.35 -7.39 -1.54
N LEU A 142 -6.81 -6.27 -0.98
CA LEU A 142 -7.08 -6.25 0.45
C LEU A 142 -8.02 -7.42 0.65
N THR A 143 -7.53 -8.49 1.28
CA THR A 143 -8.41 -9.37 2.00
C THR A 143 -8.88 -8.50 3.16
N ILE A 144 -9.82 -7.58 2.88
CA ILE A 144 -10.82 -7.23 3.86
C ILE A 144 -11.39 -8.62 4.13
N ASP A 145 -10.90 -9.29 5.18
CA ASP A 145 -11.66 -10.40 5.70
C ASP A 145 -12.98 -9.74 6.07
N PRO A 146 -14.09 -10.02 5.35
CA PRO A 146 -15.33 -9.31 5.57
C PRO A 146 -15.85 -9.54 7.01
N PHE A 147 -15.20 -10.44 7.77
CA PHE A 147 -15.45 -10.70 9.18
C PHE A 147 -14.46 -10.01 10.16
N GLN A 148 -13.31 -9.48 9.72
CA GLN A 148 -12.45 -8.67 10.60
C GLN A 148 -13.07 -7.27 10.76
N GLY A 149 -13.84 -7.10 11.85
CA GLY A 149 -14.50 -5.84 12.15
C GLY A 149 -15.98 -5.78 11.76
N TYR A 150 -16.58 -6.88 11.30
CA TYR A 150 -18.03 -6.97 11.13
C TYR A 150 -18.75 -6.70 12.45
N GLN A 151 -19.50 -5.60 12.52
CA GLN A 151 -20.22 -5.19 13.74
C GLN A 151 -21.57 -5.89 13.90
N GLY A 152 -22.09 -6.50 12.84
CA GLY A 152 -23.40 -7.15 12.80
C GLY A 152 -24.26 -6.70 11.63
N CYS A 153 -25.44 -7.30 11.51
CA CYS A 153 -26.49 -6.86 10.58
C CYS A 153 -27.46 -5.96 11.34
N TYR A 154 -27.61 -4.72 10.88
CA TYR A 154 -28.46 -3.73 11.53
C TYR A 154 -29.68 -3.46 10.65
N MET A 155 -30.82 -3.20 11.28
CA MET A 155 -32.00 -2.74 10.54
C MET A 155 -31.78 -1.28 10.16
N ASP A 156 -31.77 -1.04 8.86
CA ASP A 156 -31.73 0.29 8.30
C ASP A 156 -33.15 0.86 8.24
N HIS A 157 -33.35 2.03 8.82
CA HIS A 157 -34.64 2.71 8.87
C HIS A 157 -34.49 4.10 8.25
N ASP A 158 -35.42 4.48 7.37
CA ASP A 158 -35.41 5.82 6.77
C ASP A 158 -35.95 6.91 7.72
N ASP A 159 -36.38 6.56 8.94
CA ASP A 159 -36.94 7.46 9.96
C ASP A 159 -36.64 6.92 11.39
N PRO A 160 -35.93 7.64 12.28
CA PRO A 160 -35.47 9.03 12.19
C PRO A 160 -34.08 9.20 11.53
N GLY A 161 -33.53 8.16 10.90
CA GLY A 161 -32.28 8.23 10.16
C GLY A 161 -31.65 6.86 9.87
N ARG A 162 -30.88 6.80 8.79
CA ARG A 162 -30.15 5.61 8.34
C ARG A 162 -29.16 5.12 9.39
N THR A 163 -28.87 3.82 9.39
CA THR A 163 -27.86 3.25 10.31
C THR A 163 -26.50 3.95 10.15
N LEU A 164 -26.13 4.30 8.91
CA LEU A 164 -24.96 5.12 8.58
C LEU A 164 -25.43 6.42 7.95
N GLY A 165 -25.22 7.55 8.63
CA GLY A 165 -25.81 8.85 8.25
C GLY A 165 -24.92 9.76 7.41
N SER A 166 -23.70 9.33 7.07
CA SER A 166 -22.68 10.23 6.47
C SER A 166 -22.64 10.17 4.95
N PHE A 167 -22.69 8.96 4.36
CA PHE A 167 -22.48 8.76 2.94
C PHE A 167 -23.23 7.52 2.45
N PHE A 168 -23.70 7.57 1.20
CA PHE A 168 -24.37 6.46 0.53
C PHE A 168 -23.93 6.40 -0.94
N ALA A 169 -23.66 5.19 -1.41
CA ALA A 169 -23.47 4.88 -2.82
C ALA A 169 -24.13 3.53 -3.15
N ASP A 170 -24.68 3.40 -4.35
CA ASP A 170 -25.27 2.18 -4.85
C ASP A 170 -24.68 1.75 -6.21
N SER A 171 -24.64 0.44 -6.41
CA SER A 171 -24.15 -0.19 -7.64
C SER A 171 -24.72 -1.59 -7.75
N SER A 172 -24.97 -2.08 -8.96
CA SER A 172 -25.53 -3.43 -9.18
C SER A 172 -24.55 -4.55 -8.85
N ASP A 173 -23.28 -4.24 -8.66
CA ASP A 173 -22.15 -5.13 -8.34
C ASP A 173 -21.49 -4.75 -7.01
N MET A 174 -22.26 -4.28 -6.02
CA MET A 174 -21.73 -3.86 -4.73
C MET A 174 -21.07 -5.02 -3.96
N THR A 175 -19.81 -4.81 -3.52
CA THR A 175 -19.07 -5.70 -2.61
C THR A 175 -18.63 -4.93 -1.36
N VAL A 176 -18.14 -5.62 -0.34
CA VAL A 176 -17.62 -4.96 0.88
C VAL A 176 -16.42 -4.08 0.55
N GLU A 177 -15.53 -4.56 -0.33
CA GLU A 177 -14.33 -3.86 -0.79
C GLU A 177 -14.72 -2.64 -1.61
N LYS A 178 -15.63 -2.79 -2.58
CA LYS A 178 -16.11 -1.68 -3.41
C LYS A 178 -16.79 -0.59 -2.57
N CYS A 179 -17.57 -0.99 -1.57
CA CYS A 179 -18.20 -0.05 -0.64
C CYS A 179 -17.17 0.68 0.24
N ALA A 180 -16.16 -0.04 0.73
CA ALA A 180 -15.09 0.52 1.55
C ALA A 180 -14.21 1.51 0.76
N ASP A 181 -13.86 1.18 -0.49
CA ASP A 181 -13.05 2.04 -1.36
C ASP A 181 -13.73 3.41 -1.59
N ILE A 182 -15.05 3.44 -1.76
CA ILE A 182 -15.79 4.70 -1.96
C ILE A 182 -15.72 5.63 -0.73
N CYS A 183 -15.56 5.09 0.47
CA CYS A 183 -15.48 5.89 1.70
C CYS A 183 -14.09 6.51 1.94
N LEU A 184 -13.09 6.16 1.13
CA LEU A 184 -11.70 6.63 1.25
C LEU A 184 -11.35 7.76 0.28
N ASP A 185 -12.26 8.13 -0.63
CA ASP A 185 -12.19 9.32 -1.51
C ASP A 185 -12.61 10.61 -0.78
#